data_AF-W9EE44-F1
#
_entry.id   AF-W9EE44-F1
#
_cell.length_a   1.000
_cell.length_b   1.000
_cell.length_c   1.000
_cell.angle_alpha   90.00
_cell.angle_beta   90.00
_cell.angle_gamma   90.00
#
_symmetry.space_group_name_H-M   'P 1'
#
loop_
_entity.id
_entity.type
_entity.pdbx_description
1 polymer ?
#
loop_
_entity_poly.entity_id
_entity_poly.type
_entity_poly.pdbx_seq_one_letter_code
_entity_poly.pdbx_strand_id
1 'polypeptide(L)'
;MDKTQKLKKDIGLFIATALVTGNMMGSGIFMLPATLASKSGPGATILAWLVTGIGSILLALSFANLGSRIPKAGGPYEYSKLAFGDFIGFINAWLYWNGSWIGNAAVVIAVASYSSALFPILSQNHLAAFLYTSGILWIL
;
A
#
# COMPACT_ATOMS: atom_id res chain seq x y z
N MET A 1 -21.40 21.94 -22.03
CA MET A 1 -20.63 22.93 -21.25
C MET A 1 -20.21 22.25 -19.96
N ASP A 2 -18.99 21.71 -19.94
CA ASP A 2 -18.45 20.93 -18.83
C ASP A 2 -18.05 21.86 -17.68
N LYS A 3 -18.77 21.78 -16.56
CA LYS A 3 -18.41 22.48 -15.33
C LYS A 3 -17.25 21.70 -14.71
N THR A 4 -16.02 22.09 -15.04
CA THR A 4 -14.83 21.66 -14.29
C THR A 4 -14.95 22.21 -12.87
N GLN A 5 -15.56 21.41 -12.00
CA GLN A 5 -15.64 21.63 -10.56
C GLN A 5 -14.20 21.84 -10.04
N LYS A 6 -13.86 23.10 -9.72
CA LYS A 6 -12.60 23.40 -9.03
C LYS A 6 -12.72 22.88 -7.60
N LEU A 7 -12.08 21.73 -7.35
CA LEU A 7 -11.91 21.20 -5.99
C LEU A 7 -11.27 22.25 -5.08
N LYS A 8 -11.77 22.38 -3.85
CA LYS A 8 -11.13 23.23 -2.83
C LYS A 8 -9.74 22.67 -2.49
N LYS A 9 -8.73 23.53 -2.48
CA LYS A 9 -7.34 23.18 -2.15
C LYS A 9 -7.10 23.27 -0.64
N ASP A 10 -7.83 22.48 0.14
CA ASP A 10 -7.80 22.55 1.61
C ASP A 10 -6.83 21.53 2.23
N ILE A 11 -6.23 20.64 1.42
CA ILE A 11 -5.25 19.65 1.89
C ILE A 11 -3.90 20.34 2.08
N GLY A 12 -3.62 20.79 3.31
CA GLY A 12 -2.30 21.27 3.73
C GLY A 12 -1.31 20.13 4.00
N LEU A 13 -0.05 20.48 4.30
CA LEU A 13 1.03 19.52 4.56
C LEU A 13 0.65 18.48 5.62
N PHE A 14 0.10 18.93 6.76
CA PHE A 14 -0.26 18.04 7.85
C PHE A 14 -1.31 16.99 7.43
N ILE A 15 -2.37 17.42 6.75
CA ILE A 15 -3.44 16.53 6.27
C ILE A 15 -2.87 15.56 5.23
N ALA A 16 -2.05 16.06 4.29
CA ALA A 16 -1.41 15.22 3.29
C ALA A 16 -0.50 14.15 3.92
N THR A 17 0.36 14.53 4.87
CA THR A 17 1.24 13.60 5.58
C THR A 17 0.43 12.59 6.38
N ALA A 18 -0.56 13.02 7.16
CA ALA A 18 -1.40 12.12 7.95
C ALA A 18 -2.16 11.11 7.06
N LEU A 19 -2.70 11.57 5.94
CA LEU A 19 -3.39 10.72 4.97
C LEU A 19 -2.46 9.65 4.38
N VAL A 20 -1.26 10.05 3.95
CA VAL A 20 -0.27 9.13 3.37
C VAL A 20 0.23 8.14 4.42
N THR A 21 0.61 8.62 5.61
CA THR A 21 1.07 7.75 6.70
C THR A 21 -0.02 6.77 7.14
N GLY A 22 -1.28 7.22 7.24
CA GLY A 22 -2.41 6.35 7.57
C GLY A 22 -2.67 5.29 6.51
N ASN A 23 -2.51 5.63 5.22
CA ASN A 23 -2.66 4.66 4.14
C ASN A 23 -1.49 3.65 4.06
N MET A 24 -0.28 4.06 4.43
CA MET A 24 0.91 3.18 4.44
C MET A 24 0.92 2.23 5.65
N MET A 25 0.36 2.63 6.79
CA MET A 25 0.28 1.78 7.98
C MET A 25 -0.77 0.68 7.79
N GLY A 26 -0.32 -0.52 7.44
CA GLY A 26 -1.15 -1.74 7.36
C GLY A 26 -0.74 -2.81 8.35
N SER A 27 -1.32 -4.01 8.20
CA SER A 27 -0.99 -5.20 9.00
C SER A 27 0.47 -5.64 8.94
N GLY A 28 1.16 -5.31 7.84
CA GLY A 28 2.54 -5.71 7.61
C GLY A 28 3.50 -5.27 8.70
N ILE A 29 3.35 -4.07 9.27
CA ILE A 29 4.29 -3.55 10.27
C ILE A 29 4.31 -4.37 11.56
N PHE A 30 3.20 -5.01 11.92
CA PHE A 30 3.09 -5.81 13.13
C PHE A 30 3.49 -7.28 12.88
N MET A 31 3.16 -7.83 11.71
CA MET A 31 3.34 -9.25 11.43
C MET A 31 4.70 -9.58 10.79
N LEU A 32 5.22 -8.71 9.91
CA LEU A 32 6.46 -8.96 9.17
C LEU A 32 7.69 -9.04 10.08
N PRO A 33 7.91 -8.14 11.07
CA PRO A 33 9.09 -8.22 11.92
C PRO A 33 9.15 -9.53 12.71
N ALA A 34 8.02 -9.95 13.30
CA ALA A 34 7.95 -11.20 14.06
C ALA A 34 8.20 -12.41 13.16
N THR A 35 7.59 -12.44 11.97
CA THR A 35 7.76 -13.54 11.01
C THR A 35 9.19 -13.62 10.49
N LEU A 36 9.80 -12.48 10.14
CA LEU A 36 11.19 -12.43 9.67
C LEU A 36 12.16 -12.80 10.78
N ALA A 37 11.96 -12.32 12.01
CA ALA A 37 12.80 -12.66 13.15
C ALA A 37 12.75 -14.17 13.45
N SER A 38 11.57 -14.80 13.33
CA SER A 38 11.41 -16.24 13.53
C SER A 38 12.13 -17.09 12.47
N LYS A 39 12.25 -16.59 11.23
CA LYS A 39 12.85 -17.33 10.11
C LYS A 39 14.34 -17.07 9.92
N SER A 40 14.77 -15.82 10.11
CA SER A 40 16.11 -15.34 9.77
C SER A 40 16.91 -14.86 10.97
N GLY A 41 16.28 -14.78 12.15
CA GLY A 41 16.89 -14.25 13.37
C GLY A 41 16.77 -12.73 13.52
N PRO A 42 16.90 -12.20 14.75
CA PRO A 42 16.70 -10.76 15.02
C PRO A 42 17.70 -9.86 14.30
N GLY A 43 18.99 -10.24 14.27
CA GLY A 43 20.05 -9.42 13.67
C GLY A 43 19.86 -9.21 12.17
N ALA A 44 19.58 -10.28 11.42
CA ALA A 44 19.30 -10.20 9.99
C ALA A 44 18.04 -9.40 9.69
N THR A 45 17.01 -9.55 10.53
CA THR A 45 15.74 -8.80 10.40
C THR A 45 15.96 -7.30 10.56
N ILE A 46 16.71 -6.87 11.58
CA ILE A 46 17.03 -5.45 11.80
C ILE A 46 17.82 -4.88 10.62
N LEU A 47 18.83 -5.59 10.11
CA LEU A 47 19.59 -5.15 8.94
C LEU A 47 18.70 -5.01 7.70
N ALA A 48 17.81 -5.98 7.45
CA ALA A 48 16.86 -5.91 6.35
C ALA A 48 15.93 -4.68 6.47
N TRP A 49 15.44 -4.38 7.67
CA TRP A 49 14.64 -3.18 7.93
C TRP A 49 15.40 -1.87 7.71
N LEU A 50 16.67 -1.82 8.12
CA LEU A 50 17.50 -0.63 7.88
C LEU A 50 17.75 -0.40 6.39
N VAL A 51 18.11 -1.45 5.65
CA VAL A 51 18.36 -1.35 4.20
C VAL A 51 17.09 -0.95 3.45
N THR A 52 15.96 -1.57 3.76
CA THR A 52 14.67 -1.24 3.14
C THR A 52 14.18 0.15 3.53
N GLY A 53 14.40 0.59 4.77
CA GLY A 53 14.09 1.94 5.24
C GLY A 53 14.89 3.00 4.48
N ILE A 54 16.20 2.82 4.35
CA ILE A 54 17.07 3.74 3.59
C ILE A 54 16.63 3.79 2.12
N GLY A 55 16.40 2.63 1.48
CA GLY A 55 15.92 2.57 0.11
C GLY A 55 14.58 3.28 -0.08
N SER A 56 13.66 3.13 0.87
CA SER A 56 12.35 3.80 0.85
C SER A 56 12.47 5.33 0.97
N ILE A 57 13.40 5.83 1.78
CA ILE A 57 13.67 7.27 1.90
C ILE A 57 14.22 7.83 0.57
N LEU A 58 15.16 7.13 -0.06
CA LEU A 58 15.71 7.54 -1.36
C LEU A 58 14.63 7.60 -2.45
N LEU A 59 13.73 6.61 -2.46
CA LEU A 59 12.59 6.58 -3.37
C LEU A 59 11.61 7.74 -3.07
N ALA A 60 11.30 8.00 -1.80
CA ALA A 60 10.42 9.09 -1.39
C ALA A 60 10.98 10.46 -1.80
N LEU A 61 12.29 10.70 -1.63
CA LEU A 61 12.95 11.93 -2.06
C LEU A 61 12.90 12.09 -3.59
N SER A 62 13.05 10.99 -4.33
CA SER A 62 12.94 11.00 -5.79
C SER A 62 11.52 11.41 -6.24
N PHE A 63 10.48 10.85 -5.62
CA PHE A 63 9.10 11.25 -5.89
C PHE A 63 8.77 12.66 -5.42
N ALA A 64 9.35 13.13 -4.30
CA ALA A 64 9.18 14.50 -3.84
C ALA A 64 9.77 15.51 -4.84
N ASN A 65 10.95 15.23 -5.40
CA ASN A 65 11.56 16.07 -6.44
C ASN A 65 10.78 16.04 -7.76
N LEU A 66 10.18 14.92 -8.14
CA LEU A 66 9.32 14.85 -9.33
C LEU A 66 7.98 15.58 -9.10
N GLY A 67 7.36 15.40 -7.94
CA GLY A 67 6.08 16.04 -7.61
C GLY A 67 6.16 17.56 -7.48
N SER A 68 7.30 18.10 -7.04
CA SER A 68 7.52 19.55 -7.01
C SER A 68 7.72 20.14 -8.42
N ARG A 69 8.32 19.37 -9.35
CA ARG A 69 8.54 19.79 -10.75
C ARG A 69 7.31 19.60 -11.64
N ILE A 70 6.51 18.58 -11.36
CA ILE A 70 5.35 18.18 -12.16
C ILE A 70 4.10 18.21 -11.26
N PRO A 71 3.52 19.41 -10.99
CA PRO A 71 2.37 19.56 -10.10
C PRO A 71 1.05 19.20 -10.82
N LYS A 72 1.00 18.01 -11.43
CA LYS A 72 -0.19 17.44 -12.08
C LYS A 72 -0.69 16.25 -11.25
N ALA A 73 -2.01 16.09 -11.21
CA ALA A 73 -2.61 14.89 -10.64
C ALA A 73 -2.28 13.67 -11.54
N GLY A 74 -1.85 12.57 -10.94
CA GLY A 74 -1.54 11.32 -11.65
C GLY A 74 -0.32 10.56 -11.15
N GLY A 75 0.54 11.20 -10.34
CA GLY A 75 1.62 10.52 -9.61
C GLY A 75 2.61 9.77 -10.53
N PRO A 76 3.06 8.55 -10.16
CA PRO A 76 4.04 7.80 -10.95
C PRO A 76 3.63 7.59 -12.41
N TYR A 77 2.33 7.39 -12.69
CA TYR A 77 1.80 7.22 -14.04
C TYR A 77 2.16 8.40 -14.93
N GLU A 78 1.84 9.62 -14.49
CA GLU A 78 2.12 10.84 -15.26
C GLU A 78 3.64 11.06 -15.41
N TYR A 79 4.44 10.76 -14.38
CA TYR A 79 5.90 10.88 -14.49
C TYR A 79 6.47 9.95 -15.56
N SER A 80 6.03 8.68 -15.55
CA SER A 80 6.47 7.69 -16.53
C SER A 80 6.00 8.01 -17.96
N LYS A 81 4.78 8.53 -18.10
CA LYS A 81 4.21 8.95 -19.38
C LYS A 81 4.96 10.14 -19.97
N LEU A 82 5.27 11.15 -19.16
CA LEU A 82 6.01 12.34 -19.61
C LEU A 82 7.44 12.01 -20.01
N ALA A 83 8.09 11.05 -19.33
CA ALA A 83 9.47 10.68 -19.60
C ALA A 83 9.63 9.71 -20.78
N PHE A 84 8.71 8.76 -20.94
CA PHE A 84 8.89 7.61 -21.85
C PHE A 84 7.71 7.36 -22.82
N GLY A 85 6.67 8.18 -22.77
CA GLY A 85 5.50 8.10 -23.64
C GLY A 85 4.36 7.21 -23.11
N ASP A 86 3.29 7.13 -23.89
CA ASP A 86 2.01 6.58 -23.47
C ASP A 86 2.06 5.08 -23.12
N PHE A 87 2.89 4.30 -23.81
CA PHE A 87 3.00 2.86 -23.57
C PHE A 87 3.58 2.54 -22.18
N ILE A 88 4.66 3.23 -21.79
CA ILE A 88 5.26 3.05 -20.46
C ILE A 88 4.36 3.61 -19.36
N GLY A 89 3.65 4.73 -19.65
CA GLY A 89 2.56 5.19 -18.79
C GLY A 89 1.50 4.10 -18.59
N PHE A 90 1.02 3.48 -19.66
CA PHE A 90 0.03 2.40 -19.58
C PHE A 90 0.54 1.22 -18.74
N ILE A 91 1.77 0.76 -18.95
CA ILE A 91 2.36 -0.32 -18.13
C ILE A 91 2.36 0.05 -16.65
N ASN A 92 2.72 1.29 -16.30
CA ASN A 92 2.73 1.73 -14.91
C ASN A 92 1.32 1.70 -14.29
N ALA A 93 0.32 2.23 -14.99
CA ALA A 93 -1.06 2.17 -14.53
C ALA A 93 -1.58 0.72 -14.41
N TRP A 94 -1.21 -0.13 -15.37
CA TRP A 94 -1.58 -1.54 -15.36
C TRP A 94 -0.97 -2.30 -14.17
N LEU A 95 0.33 -2.11 -13.92
CA LEU A 95 1.03 -2.70 -12.79
C LEU A 95 0.47 -2.19 -11.46
N TYR A 96 0.16 -0.90 -11.38
CA TYR A 96 -0.48 -0.32 -10.20
C TYR A 96 -1.83 -0.97 -9.93
N TRP A 97 -2.68 -1.12 -10.95
CA TRP A 97 -3.99 -1.75 -10.81
C TRP A 97 -3.88 -3.20 -10.33
N ASN A 98 -2.99 -4.01 -10.95
CA ASN A 98 -2.74 -5.38 -10.50
C ASN A 98 -2.20 -5.42 -9.06
N GLY A 99 -1.31 -4.50 -8.70
CA GLY A 99 -0.81 -4.33 -7.34
C GLY A 99 -1.92 -4.01 -6.33
N SER A 100 -2.90 -3.20 -6.71
CA SER A 100 -4.06 -2.89 -5.87
C SER A 100 -4.90 -4.14 -5.56
N TRP A 101 -5.12 -5.02 -6.54
CA TRP A 101 -5.83 -6.29 -6.31
C TRP A 101 -5.08 -7.20 -5.32
N ILE A 102 -3.77 -7.34 -5.50
CA ILE A 102 -2.92 -8.14 -4.60
C ILE A 102 -2.91 -7.53 -3.20
N GLY A 103 -2.85 -6.19 -3.12
CA GLY A 103 -2.93 -5.44 -1.86
C GLY A 103 -4.24 -5.71 -1.12
N ASN A 104 -5.37 -5.68 -1.82
CA ASN A 104 -6.67 -5.98 -1.20
C ASN A 104 -6.72 -7.42 -0.64
N ALA A 105 -6.23 -8.40 -1.41
CA ALA A 105 -6.13 -9.78 -0.94
C ALA A 105 -5.26 -9.90 0.34
N ALA A 106 -4.13 -9.20 0.39
CA ALA A 106 -3.26 -9.18 1.57
C ALA A 106 -3.96 -8.57 2.80
N VAL A 107 -4.75 -7.51 2.61
CA VAL A 107 -5.55 -6.90 3.69
C VAL A 107 -6.57 -7.90 4.23
N VAL A 108 -7.34 -8.57 3.36
CA VAL A 108 -8.32 -9.59 3.76
C VAL A 108 -7.68 -10.73 4.57
N ILE A 109 -6.54 -11.25 4.09
CA ILE A 109 -5.79 -12.31 4.79
C ILE A 109 -5.32 -11.84 6.16
N ALA A 110 -4.84 -10.60 6.26
CA ALA A 110 -4.39 -10.06 7.54
C ALA A 110 -5.53 -9.88 8.54
N VAL A 111 -6.68 -9.36 8.11
CA VAL A 111 -7.87 -9.23 8.97
C VAL A 111 -8.31 -10.61 9.46
N ALA A 112 -8.35 -11.61 8.59
CA ALA A 112 -8.66 -12.99 8.96
C ALA A 112 -7.64 -13.55 9.96
N SER A 113 -6.34 -13.30 9.75
CA SER A 113 -5.27 -13.76 10.65
C SER A 113 -5.43 -13.16 12.04
N TYR A 114 -5.65 -11.85 12.17
CA TYR A 114 -5.89 -11.22 13.47
C TYR A 114 -7.20 -11.67 14.11
N SER A 115 -8.25 -11.86 13.32
CA SER A 115 -9.56 -12.31 13.80
C SER A 115 -9.51 -13.75 14.32
N SER A 116 -8.66 -14.60 13.74
CA SER A 116 -8.48 -15.98 14.17
C SER A 116 -7.86 -16.11 15.57
N ALA A 117 -7.12 -15.09 16.02
CA ALA A 117 -6.61 -15.02 17.38
C ALA A 117 -7.73 -14.78 18.42
N LEU A 118 -8.83 -14.13 18.03
CA LEU A 118 -10.01 -13.88 18.88
C LEU A 118 -11.07 -14.97 18.73
N PHE A 119 -11.24 -15.50 17.52
CA PHE A 119 -12.23 -16.51 17.16
C PHE A 119 -11.53 -17.74 16.55
N PRO A 120 -11.13 -18.74 17.37
CA PRO A 120 -10.42 -19.93 16.89
C PRO A 120 -11.18 -20.75 15.85
N ILE A 121 -12.51 -20.58 15.74
CA ILE A 121 -13.32 -21.24 14.72
C ILE A 121 -12.86 -20.88 13.30
N LEU A 122 -12.25 -19.70 13.11
CA LEU A 122 -11.70 -19.25 11.84
C LEU A 122 -10.40 -19.97 11.46
N SER A 123 -9.67 -20.54 12.41
CA SER A 123 -8.48 -21.35 12.11
C SER A 123 -8.80 -22.84 11.99
N GLN A 124 -9.88 -23.31 12.61
CA GLN A 124 -10.25 -24.73 12.64
C GLN A 124 -11.19 -25.15 11.51
N ASN A 125 -12.02 -24.24 10.99
CA ASN A 125 -13.02 -24.55 9.96
C ASN A 125 -12.77 -23.74 8.69
N HIS A 126 -12.29 -24.41 7.64
CA HIS A 126 -12.02 -23.80 6.34
C HIS A 126 -13.25 -23.15 5.69
N LEU A 127 -14.46 -23.69 5.90
CA LEU A 127 -15.69 -23.09 5.38
C LEU A 127 -16.04 -21.79 6.10
N ALA A 128 -15.86 -21.75 7.43
CA ALA A 128 -16.07 -20.53 8.21
C ALA A 128 -15.07 -19.44 7.83
N ALA A 129 -13.80 -19.82 7.65
CA ALA A 129 -12.74 -18.91 7.18
C ALA A 129 -13.04 -18.37 5.77
N PHE A 130 -13.50 -19.23 4.86
CA PHE A 130 -13.88 -18.84 3.50
C PHE A 130 -15.05 -17.87 3.48
N LEU A 131 -16.14 -18.15 4.20
CA LEU A 131 -17.29 -17.24 4.27
C LEU A 131 -16.93 -15.90 4.92
N TYR A 132 -16.09 -15.92 5.95
CA TYR A 132 -15.62 -14.71 6.63
C TYR A 132 -14.75 -13.84 5.71
N THR A 133 -13.73 -14.43 5.08
CA THR A 133 -12.84 -13.70 4.15
C THR A 133 -13.59 -13.21 2.91
N SER A 134 -14.51 -14.00 2.36
CA SER A 134 -15.37 -13.58 1.26
C SER A 134 -16.27 -12.41 1.66
N GLY A 135 -16.90 -12.47 2.84
CA GLY A 135 -17.73 -11.39 3.37
C GLY A 135 -16.95 -10.08 3.52
N ILE A 136 -15.73 -10.14 4.06
CA ILE A 136 -14.85 -8.95 4.18
C ILE A 136 -14.46 -8.41 2.82
N LEU A 137 -14.12 -9.29 1.87
CA LEU A 137 -13.71 -8.88 0.53
C LEU A 137 -14.80 -8.09 -0.22
N TRP A 138 -16.08 -8.43 -0.01
CA TRP A 138 -17.21 -7.72 -0.63
C TRP A 138 -17.59 -6.41 0.08
N ILE A 139 -17.08 -6.18 1.30
CA ILE A 139 -17.32 -4.94 2.07
C ILE A 139 -16.23 -3.88 1.80
N LEU A 140 -15.01 -4.33 1.46
CA LEU A 140 -13.86 -3.49 1.11
C LEU A 140 -13.93 -2.97 -0.34
#